data_AF-A0A8J4EHK6-F1
#
_entry.id   AF-A0A8J4EHK6-F1
#
_cell.length_a   1.000
_cell.length_b   1.000
_cell.length_c   1.000
_cell.angle_alpha   90.00
_cell.angle_beta   90.00
_cell.angle_gamma   90.00
#
_symmetry.space_group_name_H-M   'P 1'
#
loop_
_entity.id
_entity.type
_entity.pdbx_description
1 polymer ?
#
loop_
_entity_poly.entity_id
_entity_poly.type
_entity_poly.pdbx_seq_one_letter_code
_entity_poly.pdbx_strand_id
1 'polypeptide(L)'
;MAGPDEIVTPGGRIAVLHRLALAVEAVDAVNRRPAAGVRVGRETGRRSVFADPALVGMPSAGNGRGRLVLRHDRPLPGAIRIRLDDPARRWVPRRLDVSVWTYDEVRAADADPPGAKVPPEDRLIRPWLRPGVGYPCPPGATGLRFGVRRGPERVAWPRLEVFDAGGFPVGWAHGDGRGEVLVLIRPGAPATGDFPIVVRVHAPDPDWRDRPPAPAKDPLRLLHPEPVARAPGPADPAVRGDLPPPGYLPPTDHLLTCTVGRVKAAIDLAIA
;
A
#
# COMPACT_ATOMS: atom_id res chain seq x y z
N MET A 1 27.95 -8.65 -30.81
CA MET A 1 26.49 -8.47 -30.84
C MET A 1 26.08 -7.67 -29.62
N ALA A 2 25.31 -6.59 -29.79
CA ALA A 2 24.66 -5.94 -28.65
C ALA A 2 23.77 -6.97 -27.96
N GLY A 3 23.72 -6.96 -26.62
CA GLY A 3 22.71 -7.75 -25.92
C GLY A 3 21.32 -7.28 -26.37
N PRO A 4 20.27 -8.12 -26.28
CA PRO A 4 18.91 -7.78 -26.75
C PRO A 4 18.23 -6.67 -25.93
N ASP A 5 19.00 -5.92 -25.14
CA ASP A 5 18.60 -4.89 -24.18
C ASP A 5 19.46 -3.61 -24.28
N GLU A 6 20.32 -3.49 -25.29
CA GLU A 6 21.17 -2.30 -25.51
C GLU A 6 20.85 -1.66 -26.87
N ILE A 7 20.53 -0.36 -26.87
CA ILE A 7 20.65 0.44 -28.10
C ILE A 7 21.99 1.17 -28.08
N VAL A 8 22.62 1.24 -29.25
CA VAL A 8 23.83 2.03 -29.44
C VAL A 8 23.40 3.47 -29.74
N THR A 9 23.76 4.39 -28.85
CA THR A 9 23.60 5.84 -29.06
C THR A 9 24.96 6.48 -29.32
N PRO A 10 25.03 7.72 -29.83
CA PRO A 10 26.29 8.45 -29.95
C PRO A 10 27.07 8.58 -28.63
N GLY A 11 26.38 8.51 -27.48
CA GLY A 11 26.96 8.53 -26.13
C GLY A 11 27.32 7.15 -25.57
N GLY A 12 27.24 6.08 -26.36
CA GLY A 12 27.51 4.71 -25.93
C GLY A 12 26.26 3.84 -25.86
N ARG A 13 26.40 2.66 -25.25
CA ARG A 13 25.32 1.68 -25.12
C ARG A 13 24.41 2.07 -23.96
N ILE A 14 23.12 2.19 -24.23
CA ILE A 14 22.11 2.49 -23.22
C ILE A 14 21.18 1.29 -23.06
N ALA A 15 20.97 0.86 -21.81
CA ALA A 15 20.01 -0.18 -21.48
C ALA A 15 18.58 0.33 -21.72
N VAL A 16 17.79 -0.39 -22.52
CA VAL A 16 16.50 0.15 -22.99
C VAL A 16 15.32 -0.31 -22.12
N LEU A 17 14.47 0.63 -21.72
CA LEU A 17 13.31 0.42 -20.84
C LEU A 17 12.10 -0.26 -21.53
N HIS A 18 12.24 -0.79 -22.76
CA HIS A 18 11.16 -1.47 -23.50
C HIS A 18 10.61 -2.71 -22.78
N ARG A 19 11.30 -3.22 -21.75
CA ARG A 19 10.84 -4.37 -20.97
C ARG A 19 10.28 -4.01 -19.61
N LEU A 20 10.24 -2.74 -19.20
CA LEU A 20 9.64 -2.40 -17.90
C LEU A 20 8.15 -2.75 -17.94
N ALA A 21 7.73 -3.65 -17.04
CA ALA A 21 6.34 -4.07 -16.86
C ALA A 21 5.68 -3.29 -15.73
N LEU A 22 6.37 -3.16 -14.60
CA LEU A 22 5.90 -2.41 -13.43
C LEU A 22 7.09 -1.91 -12.61
N ALA A 23 7.02 -0.67 -12.15
CA ALA A 23 7.83 -0.15 -11.07
C ALA A 23 6.93 0.18 -9.87
N VAL A 24 7.41 -0.11 -8.66
CA VAL A 24 6.72 0.19 -7.41
C VAL A 24 7.66 0.95 -6.51
N GLU A 25 7.20 2.06 -5.94
CA GLU A 25 7.91 2.80 -4.89
C GLU A 25 6.97 3.06 -3.72
N ALA A 26 7.26 2.44 -2.57
CA ALA A 26 6.48 2.66 -1.36
C ALA A 26 6.71 4.09 -0.85
N VAL A 27 5.63 4.80 -0.52
CA VAL A 27 5.67 6.20 -0.05
C VAL A 27 5.10 6.28 1.36
N ASP A 28 5.75 7.06 2.21
CA ASP A 28 5.24 7.48 3.51
C ASP A 28 4.04 8.41 3.32
N ALA A 29 2.85 8.01 3.79
CA ALA A 29 1.64 8.80 3.69
C ALA A 29 1.69 10.14 4.47
N VAL A 30 2.59 10.28 5.43
CA VAL A 30 2.73 11.45 6.31
C VAL A 30 3.61 12.51 5.67
N ASN A 31 4.85 12.16 5.28
CA ASN A 31 5.83 13.13 4.76
C ASN A 31 6.06 13.03 3.25
N ARG A 32 5.40 12.08 2.56
CA ARG A 32 5.48 11.86 1.11
C ARG A 32 6.86 11.47 0.59
N ARG A 33 7.76 11.01 1.46
CA ARG A 33 9.08 10.48 1.08
C ARG A 33 9.02 8.96 0.86
N PRO A 34 10.02 8.36 0.20
CA PRO A 34 10.11 6.91 0.12
C PRO A 34 10.11 6.24 1.50
N ALA A 35 9.27 5.22 1.67
CA ALA A 35 9.13 4.50 2.93
C ALA A 35 10.31 3.54 3.15
N ALA A 36 11.20 3.88 4.08
CA ALA A 36 12.38 3.08 4.37
C ALA A 36 12.06 1.80 5.14
N GLY A 37 12.81 0.73 4.84
CA GLY A 37 12.73 -0.56 5.53
C GLY A 37 11.57 -1.47 5.09
N VAL A 38 10.74 -1.00 4.15
CA VAL A 38 9.67 -1.78 3.53
C VAL A 38 10.26 -2.82 2.58
N ARG A 39 9.76 -4.05 2.70
CA ARG A 39 9.93 -5.14 1.75
C ARG A 39 8.82 -5.04 0.72
N VAL A 40 9.18 -5.00 -0.56
CA VAL A 40 8.23 -5.00 -1.68
C VAL A 40 8.53 -6.21 -2.53
N GLY A 41 7.52 -7.02 -2.82
CA GLY A 41 7.68 -8.25 -3.60
C GLY A 41 6.41 -8.64 -4.34
N ARG A 42 6.56 -9.44 -5.38
CA ARG A 42 5.44 -10.09 -6.07
C ARG A 42 5.04 -11.34 -5.31
N GLU A 43 3.74 -11.53 -5.08
CA GLU A 43 3.23 -12.83 -4.63
C GLU A 43 3.15 -13.75 -5.84
N THR A 44 3.85 -14.89 -5.78
CA THR A 44 3.67 -15.96 -6.75
C THR A 44 3.16 -17.15 -5.97
N GLY A 45 2.00 -17.72 -6.34
CA GLY A 45 1.41 -18.88 -5.64
C GLY A 45 2.26 -20.16 -5.68
N ARG A 46 3.49 -20.11 -6.21
CA ARG A 46 4.47 -21.19 -6.19
C ARG A 46 5.28 -21.08 -4.90
N ARG A 47 5.33 -22.16 -4.11
CA ARG A 47 6.29 -22.28 -3.01
C ARG A 47 7.70 -22.23 -3.59
N SER A 48 8.46 -21.17 -3.30
CA SER A 48 9.91 -21.24 -3.43
C SER A 48 10.45 -22.09 -2.29
N VAL A 49 11.32 -23.05 -2.61
CA VAL A 49 11.99 -23.92 -1.63
C VAL A 49 13.06 -23.16 -0.84
N PHE A 50 13.45 -21.96 -1.31
CA PHE A 50 14.59 -21.19 -0.79
C PHE A 50 14.26 -19.75 -0.35
N ALA A 51 13.00 -19.32 -0.48
CA ALA A 51 12.54 -18.00 -0.04
C ALA A 51 11.33 -18.18 0.87
N ASP A 52 11.06 -17.18 1.72
CA ASP A 52 9.81 -17.10 2.47
C ASP A 52 8.63 -17.44 1.54
N PRO A 53 7.86 -18.52 1.82
CA PRO A 53 6.90 -19.09 0.87
C PRO A 53 5.77 -18.15 0.46
N ALA A 54 5.58 -17.01 1.17
CA ALA A 54 4.64 -15.96 0.80
C ALA A 54 5.25 -14.85 -0.08
N LEU A 55 6.56 -14.86 -0.32
CA LEU A 55 7.32 -13.79 -0.98
C LEU A 55 8.34 -14.37 -1.97
N VAL A 56 7.87 -14.88 -3.12
CA VAL A 56 8.74 -15.19 -4.25
C VAL A 56 8.95 -13.93 -5.07
N GLY A 57 9.93 -13.13 -4.65
CA GLY A 57 10.27 -11.89 -5.36
C GLY A 57 11.11 -10.91 -4.54
N MET A 58 11.91 -11.40 -3.60
CA MET A 58 12.99 -10.61 -2.99
C MET A 58 13.97 -10.16 -4.10
N PRO A 59 14.60 -9.00 -3.91
CA PRO A 59 14.65 -7.91 -4.87
C PRO A 59 15.26 -8.36 -6.20
N SER A 60 14.66 -7.92 -7.32
CA SER A 60 15.44 -7.71 -8.54
C SER A 60 16.66 -6.87 -8.15
N ALA A 61 17.85 -7.44 -8.26
CA ALA A 61 19.11 -6.81 -7.90
C ALA A 61 19.13 -5.32 -8.29
N GLY A 62 19.30 -4.42 -7.32
CA GLY A 62 19.83 -3.08 -7.59
C GLY A 62 19.04 -1.83 -7.18
N ASN A 63 17.74 -1.86 -6.84
CA ASN A 63 16.95 -0.60 -6.77
C ASN A 63 16.70 0.01 -5.38
N GLY A 64 17.29 -0.54 -4.31
CA GLY A 64 17.19 0.01 -2.95
C GLY A 64 15.98 -0.45 -2.13
N ARG A 65 15.94 -0.10 -0.84
CA ARG A 65 14.87 -0.47 0.10
C ARG A 65 13.54 0.20 -0.29
N GLY A 66 12.43 -0.53 -0.27
CA GLY A 66 11.09 0.02 -0.58
C GLY A 66 10.73 0.16 -2.06
N ARG A 67 11.54 -0.38 -2.97
CA ARG A 67 11.31 -0.31 -4.42
C ARG A 67 11.33 -1.69 -5.08
N LEU A 68 10.54 -1.86 -6.13
CA LEU A 68 10.51 -3.05 -6.98
C LEU A 68 10.48 -2.63 -8.44
N VAL A 69 11.24 -3.32 -9.28
CA VAL A 69 11.14 -3.21 -10.74
C VAL A 69 10.89 -4.60 -11.31
N LEU A 70 9.80 -4.74 -12.03
CA LEU A 70 9.44 -5.93 -12.77
C LEU A 70 9.60 -5.67 -14.26
N ARG A 71 10.21 -6.63 -14.95
CA ARG A 71 10.41 -6.59 -16.39
C ARG A 71 9.63 -7.73 -17.07
N HIS A 72 9.33 -7.57 -18.35
CA HIS A 72 8.90 -8.63 -19.25
C HIS A 72 10.11 -9.49 -19.67
N ASP A 73 10.74 -10.13 -18.70
CA ASP A 73 11.74 -11.19 -18.93
C ASP A 73 11.07 -12.55 -19.23
N ARG A 74 9.81 -12.69 -18.82
CA ARG A 74 8.92 -13.83 -19.06
C ARG A 74 7.48 -13.36 -19.23
N PRO A 75 6.58 -14.21 -19.77
CA PRO A 75 5.16 -13.90 -19.82
C PRO A 75 4.62 -13.56 -18.42
N LEU A 76 3.94 -12.42 -18.33
CA LEU A 76 3.25 -11.97 -17.12
C LEU A 76 1.74 -12.10 -17.34
N PRO A 77 0.98 -12.49 -16.31
CA PRO A 77 -0.48 -12.36 -16.36
C PRO A 77 -0.87 -10.87 -16.43
N GLY A 78 -2.08 -10.58 -16.92
CA GLY A 78 -2.59 -9.20 -17.04
C GLY A 78 -2.78 -8.48 -15.69
N ALA A 79 -2.79 -9.21 -14.58
CA ALA A 79 -2.75 -8.65 -13.23
C ALA A 79 -1.77 -9.44 -12.35
N ILE A 80 -1.03 -8.73 -11.51
CA ILE A 80 -0.10 -9.32 -10.54
C ILE A 80 -0.40 -8.81 -9.14
N ARG A 81 -0.19 -9.68 -8.14
CA ARG A 81 -0.28 -9.29 -6.74
C ARG A 81 1.07 -8.83 -6.21
N ILE A 82 1.09 -7.62 -5.64
CA ILE A 82 2.24 -7.02 -4.97
C ILE A 82 1.97 -6.98 -3.47
N ARG A 83 2.98 -7.35 -2.69
CA ARG A 83 2.97 -7.29 -1.22
C ARG A 83 3.99 -6.25 -0.75
N LEU A 84 3.54 -5.39 0.16
CA LEU A 84 4.37 -4.43 0.87
C LEU A 84 4.29 -4.77 2.36
N ASP A 85 5.44 -4.99 3.00
CA ASP A 85 5.53 -5.42 4.40
C ASP A 85 6.70 -4.72 5.11
N ASP A 86 6.53 -4.39 6.39
CA ASP A 86 7.60 -3.87 7.25
C ASP A 86 7.66 -4.68 8.55
N PRO A 87 8.66 -5.55 8.72
CA PRO A 87 8.81 -6.37 9.92
C PRO A 87 8.93 -5.56 11.22
N ALA A 88 9.39 -4.30 11.12
CA ALA A 88 9.49 -3.38 12.25
C ALA A 88 8.15 -2.73 12.62
N ARG A 89 7.07 -3.02 11.89
CA ARG A 89 5.71 -2.48 12.12
C ARG A 89 5.64 -0.95 12.13
N ARG A 90 6.57 -0.27 11.44
CA ARG A 90 6.51 1.19 11.25
C ARG A 90 5.49 1.56 10.19
N TRP A 91 5.24 0.66 9.26
CA TRP A 91 4.25 0.81 8.20
C TRP A 91 3.22 -0.29 8.29
N VAL A 92 1.96 0.03 8.02
CA VAL A 92 0.93 -1.00 7.89
C VAL A 92 1.10 -1.70 6.53
N PRO A 93 1.25 -3.04 6.52
CA PRO A 93 1.33 -3.82 5.29
C PRO A 93 0.15 -3.62 4.33
N ARG A 94 0.42 -3.80 3.04
CA ARG A 94 -0.59 -3.71 1.97
C ARG A 94 -0.40 -4.83 0.94
N ARG A 95 -1.50 -5.29 0.37
CA ARG A 95 -1.52 -6.22 -0.77
C ARG A 95 -2.26 -5.52 -1.90
N LEU A 96 -1.68 -5.47 -3.08
CA LEU A 96 -2.22 -4.75 -4.24
C LEU A 96 -2.38 -5.73 -5.39
N ASP A 97 -3.57 -5.78 -6.00
CA ASP A 97 -3.79 -6.48 -7.26
C ASP A 97 -3.66 -5.47 -8.39
N VAL A 98 -2.46 -5.42 -8.99
CA VAL A 98 -2.06 -4.41 -9.97
C VAL A 98 -2.27 -4.95 -11.37
N SER A 99 -3.14 -4.31 -12.14
CA SER A 99 -3.22 -4.53 -13.57
C SER A 99 -1.94 -4.03 -14.24
N VAL A 100 -1.30 -4.88 -15.04
CA VAL A 100 -0.05 -4.55 -15.73
C VAL A 100 -0.27 -4.44 -17.23
N TRP A 101 0.55 -3.62 -17.87
CA TRP A 101 0.67 -3.60 -19.32
C TRP A 101 1.23 -4.94 -19.79
N THR A 102 0.65 -5.48 -20.86
CA THR A 102 1.15 -6.71 -21.49
C THR A 102 2.41 -6.42 -22.30
N TYR A 103 3.19 -7.47 -22.57
CA TYR A 103 4.40 -7.33 -23.37
C TYR A 103 4.10 -6.80 -24.78
N ASP A 104 3.01 -7.30 -25.39
CA ASP A 104 2.60 -6.90 -26.74
C ASP A 104 2.18 -5.42 -26.77
N GLU A 105 1.43 -4.95 -25.77
CA GLU A 105 1.07 -3.53 -25.64
C GLU A 105 2.33 -2.64 -25.51
N VAL A 106 3.33 -3.05 -24.72
CA VAL A 106 4.55 -2.26 -24.54
C VAL A 106 5.40 -2.24 -25.81
N ARG A 107 5.46 -3.33 -26.57
CA ARG A 107 6.23 -3.41 -27.83
C ARG A 107 5.51 -2.87 -29.06
N ALA A 108 4.20 -2.64 -28.99
CA ALA A 108 3.42 -2.13 -30.11
C ALA A 108 4.01 -0.82 -30.67
N ALA A 109 4.58 0.03 -29.81
CA ALA A 109 5.23 1.28 -30.20
C ALA A 109 6.43 1.10 -31.15
N ASP A 110 7.04 -0.07 -31.13
CA ASP A 110 8.22 -0.43 -31.94
C ASP A 110 7.83 -1.29 -33.17
N ALA A 111 6.53 -1.51 -33.43
CA ALA A 111 6.03 -2.28 -34.57
C ALA A 111 6.01 -1.45 -35.88
N ASP A 112 5.76 -2.11 -37.01
CA ASP A 112 5.53 -1.46 -38.31
C ASP A 112 4.16 -1.91 -38.89
N PRO A 113 3.17 -1.00 -38.98
CA PRO A 113 3.19 0.39 -38.52
C PRO A 113 3.25 0.48 -36.98
N PRO A 114 3.79 1.58 -36.42
CA PRO A 114 3.93 1.73 -34.98
C PRO A 114 2.56 1.92 -34.31
N GLY A 115 2.34 1.18 -33.22
CA GLY A 115 1.20 1.33 -32.33
C GLY A 115 1.37 2.42 -31.27
N ALA A 116 0.46 2.44 -30.30
CA ALA A 116 0.49 3.42 -29.22
C ALA A 116 1.67 3.20 -28.27
N LYS A 117 2.34 4.29 -27.87
CA LYS A 117 3.43 4.26 -26.89
C LYS A 117 2.90 4.21 -25.47
N VAL A 118 3.46 3.30 -24.65
CA VAL A 118 3.23 3.25 -23.18
C VAL A 118 4.36 3.98 -22.45
N PRO A 119 4.12 5.15 -21.85
CA PRO A 119 5.13 5.88 -21.09
C PRO A 119 5.67 5.08 -19.89
N PRO A 120 6.96 5.22 -19.52
CA PRO A 120 7.51 4.60 -18.30
C PRO A 120 6.79 5.02 -17.02
N GLU A 121 6.32 6.25 -16.93
CA GLU A 121 5.58 6.79 -15.79
C GLU A 121 4.22 6.11 -15.57
N ASP A 122 3.55 5.68 -16.64
CA ASP A 122 2.30 4.92 -16.57
C ASP A 122 2.50 3.48 -16.06
N ARG A 123 3.76 3.06 -15.96
CA ARG A 123 4.18 1.78 -15.41
C ARG A 123 4.73 1.92 -13.99
N LEU A 124 4.68 3.10 -13.38
CA LEU A 124 5.14 3.36 -12.02
C LEU A 124 3.96 3.62 -11.09
N ILE A 125 3.79 2.76 -10.09
CA ILE A 125 2.86 3.02 -8.98
C ILE A 125 3.62 3.45 -7.72
N ARG A 126 3.00 4.33 -6.95
CA ARG A 126 3.55 4.83 -5.69
C ARG A 126 2.61 4.59 -4.51
N PRO A 127 2.49 3.36 -4.00
CA PRO A 127 1.54 3.05 -2.94
C PRO A 127 1.89 3.80 -1.65
N TRP A 128 0.91 4.47 -1.06
CA TRP A 128 1.07 5.13 0.24
C TRP A 128 0.92 4.10 1.36
N LEU A 129 1.87 4.12 2.30
CA LEU A 129 1.82 3.30 3.50
C LEU A 129 1.44 4.18 4.68
N ARG A 130 0.42 3.74 5.42
CA ARG A 130 0.00 4.42 6.64
C ARG A 130 0.94 4.08 7.79
N PRO A 131 1.14 5.01 8.73
CA PRO A 131 1.87 4.75 9.97
C PRO A 131 1.33 3.51 10.68
N GLY A 132 2.20 2.55 10.96
CA GLY A 132 1.95 1.46 11.90
C GLY A 132 2.26 1.89 13.32
N VAL A 133 1.98 1.03 14.30
CA VAL A 133 2.23 1.32 15.71
C VAL A 133 3.69 1.61 16.06
N GLY A 134 4.64 1.04 15.30
CA GLY A 134 6.08 1.29 15.44
C GLY A 134 6.58 2.55 14.75
N TYR A 135 5.71 3.32 14.08
CA TYR A 135 6.09 4.49 13.32
C TYR A 135 6.72 5.57 14.21
N PRO A 136 7.89 6.13 13.84
CA PRO A 136 8.54 7.19 14.62
C PRO A 136 7.81 8.52 14.39
N CYS A 137 6.87 8.85 15.28
CA CYS A 137 6.13 10.11 15.21
C CYS A 137 7.10 11.31 15.34
N PRO A 138 6.99 12.32 14.45
CA PRO A 138 7.74 13.57 14.60
C PRO A 138 7.43 14.26 15.94
N PRO A 139 8.38 15.04 16.51
CA PRO A 139 8.10 15.90 17.64
C PRO A 139 6.92 16.84 17.36
N GLY A 140 6.01 16.99 18.32
CA GLY A 140 4.81 17.81 18.16
C GLY A 140 3.72 17.19 17.27
N ALA A 141 3.82 15.91 16.91
CA ALA A 141 2.73 15.23 16.21
C ALA A 141 1.47 15.13 17.11
N THR A 142 0.31 15.37 16.49
CA THR A 142 -1.02 15.17 17.11
C THR A 142 -1.59 13.83 16.64
N GLY A 143 -2.07 13.00 17.56
CA GLY A 143 -2.62 11.69 17.18
C GLY A 143 -3.09 10.83 18.33
N LEU A 144 -3.54 9.63 17.99
CA LEU A 144 -4.02 8.63 18.93
C LEU A 144 -3.46 7.25 18.62
N ARG A 145 -3.23 6.45 19.66
CA ARG A 145 -2.98 5.02 19.59
C ARG A 145 -4.10 4.29 20.33
N PHE A 146 -4.69 3.30 19.70
CA PHE A 146 -5.74 2.45 20.27
C PHE A 146 -5.80 1.15 19.47
N GLY A 147 -6.62 0.19 19.90
CA GLY A 147 -6.99 -0.92 19.04
C GLY A 147 -8.48 -0.99 18.74
N VAL A 148 -8.84 -1.79 17.75
CA VAL A 148 -10.22 -2.01 17.33
C VAL A 148 -10.65 -3.42 17.76
N ARG A 149 -11.87 -3.55 18.27
CA ARG A 149 -12.43 -4.79 18.80
C ARG A 149 -13.83 -5.06 18.30
N ARG A 150 -14.17 -6.33 18.10
CA ARG A 150 -15.54 -6.82 17.90
C ARG A 150 -15.83 -7.80 19.03
N GLY A 151 -16.71 -7.42 19.96
CA GLY A 151 -16.86 -8.12 21.23
C GLY A 151 -15.51 -8.27 21.95
N PRO A 152 -15.12 -9.49 22.38
CA PRO A 152 -13.83 -9.70 23.05
C PRO A 152 -12.64 -9.74 22.09
N GLU A 153 -12.84 -9.86 20.78
CA GLU A 153 -11.76 -10.12 19.82
C GLU A 153 -11.16 -8.84 19.22
N ARG A 154 -9.88 -8.90 18.83
CA ARG A 154 -9.20 -7.84 18.08
C ARG A 154 -9.55 -7.95 16.60
N VAL A 155 -9.87 -6.81 15.99
CA VAL A 155 -10.19 -6.74 14.56
C VAL A 155 -8.90 -6.48 13.79
N ALA A 156 -8.43 -7.46 13.01
CA ALA A 156 -7.26 -7.29 12.17
C ALA A 156 -7.54 -6.35 10.98
N TRP A 157 -6.55 -5.54 10.59
CA TRP A 157 -6.54 -4.73 9.37
C TRP A 157 -7.68 -3.69 9.21
N PRO A 158 -8.20 -3.02 10.25
CA PRO A 158 -9.24 -2.00 10.07
C PRO A 158 -8.74 -0.83 9.21
N ARG A 159 -9.65 -0.15 8.52
CA ARG A 159 -9.40 1.09 7.77
C ARG A 159 -10.16 2.22 8.44
N LEU A 160 -9.51 3.37 8.61
CA LEU A 160 -10.06 4.47 9.38
C LEU A 160 -9.97 5.77 8.60
N GLU A 161 -11.05 6.53 8.65
CA GLU A 161 -11.12 7.92 8.23
C GLU A 161 -11.37 8.78 9.47
N VAL A 162 -10.79 9.97 9.52
CA VAL A 162 -10.87 10.85 10.69
C VAL A 162 -11.33 12.21 10.24
N PHE A 163 -12.36 12.72 10.89
CA PHE A 163 -13.01 13.99 10.60
C PHE A 163 -12.94 14.92 11.82
N ASP A 164 -12.88 16.22 11.59
CA ASP A 164 -13.09 17.21 12.65
C ASP A 164 -14.59 17.39 12.97
N ALA A 165 -14.89 18.31 13.90
CA ALA A 165 -16.27 18.63 14.30
C ALA A 165 -17.13 19.21 13.16
N GLY A 166 -16.50 19.77 12.12
CA GLY A 166 -17.18 20.29 10.94
C GLY A 166 -17.40 19.23 9.85
N GLY A 167 -16.94 17.99 10.07
CA GLY A 167 -17.01 16.91 9.10
C GLY A 167 -15.91 16.97 8.03
N PHE A 168 -14.89 17.81 8.19
CA PHE A 168 -13.77 17.86 7.25
C PHE A 168 -12.77 16.74 7.55
N PRO A 169 -12.26 16.05 6.51
CA PRO A 169 -11.33 14.95 6.72
C PRO A 169 -9.95 15.46 7.14
N VAL A 170 -9.53 15.12 8.35
CA VAL A 170 -8.28 15.53 8.98
C VAL A 170 -7.26 14.40 9.10
N GLY A 171 -7.63 13.16 8.81
CA GLY A 171 -6.73 12.02 8.96
C GLY A 171 -7.26 10.72 8.35
N TRP A 172 -6.33 9.80 8.09
CA TRP A 172 -6.60 8.44 7.65
C TRP A 172 -5.59 7.53 8.35
N ALA A 173 -6.04 6.37 8.77
CA ALA A 173 -5.18 5.38 9.41
C ALA A 173 -5.59 3.98 9.01
N HIS A 174 -4.64 3.05 9.11
CA HIS A 174 -4.90 1.63 8.97
C HIS A 174 -4.49 0.95 10.28
N GLY A 175 -5.22 -0.07 10.70
CA GLY A 175 -4.77 -0.97 11.75
C GLY A 175 -3.97 -2.13 11.20
N ASP A 176 -3.17 -2.75 12.06
CA ASP A 176 -2.38 -3.92 11.67
C ASP A 176 -3.09 -5.26 11.96
N GLY A 177 -2.38 -6.37 11.79
CA GLY A 177 -2.91 -7.72 12.02
C GLY A 177 -3.32 -8.01 13.47
N ARG A 178 -2.96 -7.14 14.43
CA ARG A 178 -3.38 -7.21 15.83
C ARG A 178 -4.52 -6.24 16.15
N GLY A 179 -4.99 -5.51 15.15
CA GLY A 179 -6.00 -4.47 15.29
C GLY A 179 -5.50 -3.22 16.01
N GLU A 180 -4.18 -3.06 16.15
CA GLU A 180 -3.60 -1.86 16.74
C GLU A 180 -3.47 -0.77 15.67
N VAL A 181 -3.79 0.47 16.04
CA VAL A 181 -3.88 1.61 15.13
C VAL A 181 -3.05 2.77 15.68
N LEU A 182 -2.34 3.46 14.78
CA LEU A 182 -1.82 4.80 15.01
C LEU A 182 -2.52 5.77 14.05
N VAL A 183 -3.27 6.72 14.60
CA VAL A 183 -3.84 7.83 13.85
C VAL A 183 -2.95 9.05 14.06
N LEU A 184 -2.54 9.69 12.96
CA LEU A 184 -1.93 11.01 12.99
C LEU A 184 -2.87 12.02 12.34
N ILE A 185 -3.12 13.12 13.04
CA ILE A 185 -3.96 14.22 12.56
C ILE A 185 -3.10 15.15 11.71
N ARG A 186 -3.59 15.48 10.52
CA ARG A 186 -2.87 16.38 9.60
C ARG A 186 -2.77 17.80 10.17
N PRO A 187 -1.76 18.57 9.75
CA PRO A 187 -1.71 20.01 10.03
C PRO A 187 -2.99 20.70 9.55
N GLY A 188 -3.54 21.61 10.36
CA GLY A 188 -4.88 22.21 10.18
C GLY A 188 -5.80 22.04 11.39
N ALA A 189 -5.40 21.24 12.37
CA ALA A 189 -6.04 21.14 13.69
C ALA A 189 -5.99 22.49 14.46
N PRO A 190 -6.84 22.68 15.50
CA PRO A 190 -6.83 23.87 16.33
C PRO A 190 -5.43 24.24 16.86
N ALA A 191 -5.21 25.54 17.13
CA ALA A 191 -3.90 26.03 17.51
C ALA A 191 -3.37 25.47 18.84
N THR A 192 -4.25 25.20 19.81
CA THR A 192 -3.89 24.63 21.13
C THR A 192 -5.06 23.84 21.73
N GLY A 193 -4.77 23.01 22.74
CA GLY A 193 -5.78 22.37 23.58
C GLY A 193 -6.29 21.02 23.07
N ASP A 194 -7.40 20.61 23.68
CA ASP A 194 -8.13 19.39 23.34
C ASP A 194 -9.23 19.71 22.32
N PHE A 195 -9.44 18.81 21.36
CA PHE A 195 -10.47 18.97 20.34
C PHE A 195 -11.11 17.64 19.96
N PRO A 196 -12.42 17.63 19.68
CA PRO A 196 -13.12 16.43 19.27
C PRO A 196 -12.77 16.06 17.82
N ILE A 197 -12.75 14.76 17.55
CA ILE A 197 -12.67 14.17 16.21
C ILE A 197 -13.68 13.03 16.10
N VAL A 198 -14.18 12.80 14.90
CA VAL A 198 -14.96 11.61 14.57
C VAL A 198 -14.05 10.62 13.85
N VAL A 199 -13.91 9.43 14.39
CA VAL A 199 -13.17 8.32 13.79
C VAL A 199 -14.16 7.34 13.21
N ARG A 200 -14.17 7.24 11.88
CA ARG A 200 -14.96 6.31 11.11
C ARG A 200 -14.17 5.04 10.87
N VAL A 201 -14.64 3.91 11.38
CA VAL A 201 -13.94 2.62 11.34
C VAL A 201 -14.64 1.68 10.37
N HIS A 202 -13.90 1.23 9.36
CA HIS A 202 -14.27 0.14 8.46
C HIS A 202 -13.51 -1.12 8.86
N ALA A 203 -14.20 -2.25 8.98
CA ALA A 203 -13.60 -3.52 9.36
C ALA A 203 -13.78 -4.58 8.28
N PRO A 204 -12.82 -5.50 8.12
CA PRO A 204 -13.04 -6.66 7.27
C PRO A 204 -14.28 -7.45 7.72
N ASP A 205 -15.05 -7.88 6.73
CA ASP A 205 -16.12 -8.86 6.91
C ASP A 205 -15.48 -10.23 7.24
N PRO A 206 -15.77 -10.82 8.42
CA PRO A 206 -15.22 -12.12 8.80
C PRO A 206 -15.66 -13.23 7.85
N ASP A 207 -16.81 -13.07 7.20
CA ASP A 207 -17.45 -14.06 6.34
C ASP A 207 -17.17 -13.81 4.85
N TRP A 208 -16.22 -12.91 4.52
CA TRP A 208 -15.87 -12.60 3.13
C TRP A 208 -15.36 -13.84 2.38
N ARG A 209 -16.20 -14.34 1.46
CA ARG A 209 -15.99 -15.62 0.74
C ARG A 209 -14.99 -15.54 -0.40
N ASP A 210 -14.80 -14.37 -0.99
CA ASP A 210 -13.88 -14.17 -2.12
C ASP A 210 -12.41 -13.97 -1.68
N ARG A 211 -12.09 -14.37 -0.44
CA ARG A 211 -10.72 -14.27 0.08
C ARG A 211 -9.78 -15.13 -0.75
N PRO A 212 -8.70 -14.56 -1.32
CA PRO A 212 -7.73 -15.37 -2.04
C PRO A 212 -7.10 -16.42 -1.12
N PRO A 213 -6.85 -17.63 -1.62
CA PRO A 213 -6.17 -18.66 -0.83
C PRO A 213 -4.79 -18.16 -0.42
N ALA A 214 -4.46 -18.32 0.86
CA ALA A 214 -3.16 -17.96 1.41
C ALA A 214 -2.71 -19.05 2.40
N PRO A 215 -1.39 -19.31 2.53
CA PRO A 215 -0.89 -20.28 3.51
C PRO A 215 -1.36 -19.95 4.92
N ALA A 216 -1.77 -20.96 5.69
CA ALA A 216 -2.27 -20.76 7.06
C ALA A 216 -1.26 -20.04 7.99
N LYS A 217 0.04 -20.19 7.71
CA LYS A 217 1.14 -19.55 8.46
C LYS A 217 1.50 -18.14 7.98
N ASP A 218 0.90 -17.65 6.89
CA ASP A 218 1.18 -16.30 6.40
C ASP A 218 0.54 -15.26 7.34
N PRO A 219 1.31 -14.38 8.00
CA PRO A 219 0.77 -13.38 8.91
C PRO A 219 -0.14 -12.36 8.21
N LEU A 220 -0.03 -12.21 6.88
CA LEU A 220 -0.87 -11.30 6.10
C LEU A 220 -2.02 -12.03 5.37
N ARG A 221 -2.29 -13.31 5.69
CA ARG A 221 -3.35 -14.10 5.02
C ARG A 221 -4.74 -13.48 5.11
N LEU A 222 -5.00 -12.68 6.14
CA LEU A 222 -6.27 -12.00 6.36
C LEU A 222 -6.31 -10.58 5.80
N LEU A 223 -5.20 -10.08 5.25
CA LEU A 223 -5.14 -8.77 4.62
C LEU A 223 -5.76 -8.86 3.22
N HIS A 224 -6.81 -8.08 2.99
CA HIS A 224 -7.52 -8.06 1.72
C HIS A 224 -6.69 -7.33 0.65
N PRO A 225 -6.57 -7.87 -0.57
CA PRO A 225 -5.90 -7.19 -1.66
C PRO A 225 -6.72 -5.98 -2.14
N GLU A 226 -6.02 -4.90 -2.48
CA GLU A 226 -6.59 -3.67 -3.01
C GLU A 226 -6.41 -3.65 -4.54
N PRO A 227 -7.50 -3.58 -5.33
CA PRO A 227 -7.37 -3.52 -6.79
C PRO A 227 -6.75 -2.18 -7.19
N VAL A 228 -5.73 -2.22 -8.05
CA VAL A 228 -5.05 -1.04 -8.58
C VAL A 228 -5.12 -1.09 -10.10
N ALA A 229 -5.81 -0.11 -10.69
CA ALA A 229 -5.91 0.06 -12.12
C ALA A 229 -4.57 0.52 -12.73
N ARG A 230 -4.35 0.16 -13.99
CA ARG A 230 -3.20 0.67 -14.76
C ARG A 230 -3.45 2.13 -15.16
N ALA A 231 -2.38 2.92 -15.22
CA ALA A 231 -2.39 4.20 -15.91
C ALA A 231 -2.29 4.00 -17.44
N PRO A 232 -2.60 5.01 -18.29
CA PRO A 232 -3.17 6.29 -17.93
C PRO A 232 -4.67 6.12 -17.61
N GLY A 233 -5.07 6.64 -16.46
CA GLY A 233 -6.42 6.60 -15.94
C GLY A 233 -6.56 7.64 -14.83
N PRO A 234 -7.77 7.87 -14.29
CA PRO A 234 -7.94 8.75 -13.14
C PRO A 234 -7.02 8.29 -12.00
N ALA A 235 -6.55 9.25 -11.18
CA ALA A 235 -5.70 8.93 -10.03
C ALA A 235 -6.39 7.90 -9.14
N ASP A 236 -5.81 6.71 -9.04
CA ASP A 236 -6.45 5.60 -8.35
C ASP A 236 -6.41 5.80 -6.82
N PRO A 237 -7.56 5.96 -6.16
CA PRO A 237 -7.62 6.13 -4.70
C PRO A 237 -7.07 4.91 -3.95
N ALA A 238 -7.08 3.72 -4.57
CA ALA A 238 -6.45 2.53 -4.01
C ALA A 238 -4.95 2.76 -3.85
N VAL A 239 -4.24 3.46 -4.75
CA VAL A 239 -2.81 3.73 -4.56
C VAL A 239 -2.55 4.49 -3.25
N ARG A 240 -3.44 5.40 -2.86
CA ARG A 240 -3.36 6.13 -1.58
C ARG A 240 -3.87 5.31 -0.38
N GLY A 241 -4.64 4.25 -0.62
CA GLY A 241 -5.31 3.48 0.42
C GLY A 241 -6.31 4.34 1.20
N ASP A 242 -6.98 5.26 0.49
CA ASP A 242 -8.01 6.15 1.06
C ASP A 242 -9.37 5.42 1.18
N LEU A 243 -9.59 4.37 0.39
CA LEU A 243 -10.81 3.56 0.39
C LEU A 243 -10.55 2.18 1.02
N PRO A 244 -11.53 1.60 1.74
CA PRO A 244 -11.45 0.22 2.15
C PRO A 244 -11.52 -0.71 0.93
N PRO A 245 -10.74 -1.81 0.90
CA PRO A 245 -10.86 -2.80 -0.16
C PRO A 245 -12.21 -3.54 -0.11
N PRO A 246 -12.57 -4.27 -1.17
CA PRO A 246 -13.71 -5.17 -1.16
C PRO A 246 -13.71 -6.12 0.04
N GLY A 247 -14.91 -6.46 0.54
CA GLY A 247 -15.09 -7.31 1.72
C GLY A 247 -14.92 -6.59 3.05
N TYR A 248 -15.06 -5.27 3.09
CA TYR A 248 -15.19 -4.51 4.34
C TYR A 248 -16.67 -4.19 4.60
N LEU A 249 -17.05 -4.21 5.87
CA LEU A 249 -18.40 -3.90 6.33
C LEU A 249 -18.64 -2.38 6.33
N PRO A 250 -19.92 -1.93 6.33
CA PRO A 250 -20.26 -0.53 6.54
C PRO A 250 -19.58 0.03 7.80
N PRO A 251 -19.19 1.32 7.78
CA PRO A 251 -18.41 1.88 8.87
C PRO A 251 -19.22 2.12 10.15
N THR A 252 -18.52 2.17 11.27
CA THR A 252 -19.02 2.67 12.57
C THR A 252 -18.26 3.94 12.97
N ASP A 253 -18.98 4.98 13.41
CA ASP A 253 -18.40 6.26 13.81
C ASP A 253 -18.21 6.34 15.33
N HIS A 254 -17.06 6.87 15.77
CA HIS A 254 -16.69 7.05 17.16
C HIS A 254 -16.23 8.48 17.42
N LEU A 255 -16.78 9.12 18.46
CA LEU A 255 -16.31 10.43 18.91
C LEU A 255 -15.14 10.25 19.88
N LEU A 256 -13.98 10.83 19.54
CA LEU A 256 -12.79 10.81 20.38
C LEU A 256 -12.27 12.25 20.59
N THR A 257 -11.36 12.40 21.55
CA THR A 257 -10.67 13.67 21.81
C THR A 257 -9.19 13.53 21.50
N CYS A 258 -8.67 14.45 20.71
CA CYS A 258 -7.24 14.63 20.47
C CYS A 258 -6.70 15.84 21.24
N THR A 259 -5.39 15.86 21.48
CA THR A 259 -4.70 17.01 22.06
C THR A 259 -3.61 17.47 21.12
N VAL A 260 -3.62 18.76 20.78
CA VAL A 260 -2.61 19.35 19.90
C VAL A 260 -1.20 19.08 20.41
N GLY A 261 -0.32 18.61 19.52
CA GLY A 261 1.08 18.36 19.82
C GLY A 261 1.35 17.06 20.59
N ARG A 262 0.34 16.20 20.78
CA ARG A 262 0.49 14.94 21.54
C ARG A 262 -0.08 13.74 20.79
N VAL A 263 0.65 12.63 20.85
CA VAL A 263 0.13 11.30 20.50
C VAL A 263 -0.23 10.57 21.79
N LYS A 264 -1.52 10.42 22.08
CA LYS A 264 -2.00 9.78 23.33
C LYS A 264 -2.45 8.34 23.08
N ALA A 265 -2.41 7.51 24.12
CA ALA A 265 -3.20 6.28 24.12
C ALA A 265 -4.68 6.63 24.36
N ALA A 266 -5.57 5.97 23.64
CA ALA A 266 -7.02 6.07 23.80
C ALA A 266 -7.60 4.70 24.17
N ILE A 267 -8.87 4.70 24.58
CA ILE A 267 -9.63 3.46 24.79
C ILE A 267 -9.76 2.72 23.46
N ASP A 268 -9.87 1.39 23.54
CA ASP A 268 -10.17 0.56 22.38
C ASP A 268 -11.55 0.91 21.81
N LEU A 269 -11.65 0.93 20.48
CA LEU A 269 -12.91 1.15 19.77
C LEU A 269 -13.63 -0.18 19.58
N ALA A 270 -14.87 -0.25 20.05
CA ALA A 270 -15.74 -1.41 19.85
C ALA A 270 -16.62 -1.20 18.61
N ILE A 271 -16.53 -2.12 17.66
CA ILE A 271 -17.44 -2.18 16.50
C ILE A 271 -18.44 -3.32 16.69
N ALA A 272 -19.55 -3.24 15.94
CA ALA A 272 -20.54 -4.31 15.84
C ALA A 272 -19.99 -5.55 15.11
#